data_AF-A0A380EMI1-F1
#
_entry.id   AF-A0A380EMI1-F1
#
_cell.length_a   1.000
_cell.length_b   1.000
_cell.length_c   1.000
_cell.angle_alpha   90.00
_cell.angle_beta   90.00
_cell.angle_gamma   90.00
#
_symmetry.space_group_name_H-M   'P 1'
#
loop_
_entity.id
_entity.type
_entity.pdbx_description
1 polymer ?
#
loop_
_entity_poly.entity_id
_entity_poly.type
_entity_poly.pdbx_seq_one_letter_code
_entity_poly.pdbx_strand_id
1 'polypeptide(L)' 'MTNVLYQHGTLGTLMAGLLEGTATINELLEHGNLGIATLTGSDGEVIFLDGKAYHANEHKEFIELKGDEKVPYASITNF' A
#
# COMPACT_ATOMS: atom_id res chain seq x y z
N MET A 1 -20.89 -11.16 -7.40
CA MET A 1 -19.78 -10.28 -7.82
C MET A 1 -18.50 -10.97 -7.42
N THR A 2 -17.47 -10.95 -8.27
CA THR A 2 -16.19 -11.61 -7.99
C THR A 2 -15.25 -10.60 -7.35
N ASN A 3 -14.76 -10.88 -6.14
CA ASN A 3 -13.73 -10.06 -5.51
C ASN A 3 -12.39 -10.42 -6.15
N VAL A 4 -11.67 -9.41 -6.63
CA VAL A 4 -10.35 -9.56 -7.24
C VAL A 4 -9.33 -8.96 -6.30
N LEU A 5 -8.33 -9.77 -5.91
CA LEU A 5 -7.16 -9.28 -5.20
C LEU A 5 -6.18 -8.69 -6.22
N TYR A 6 -6.00 -7.38 -6.17
CA TYR A 6 -4.94 -6.69 -6.89
C TYR A 6 -3.67 -6.66 -6.04
N GLN A 7 -2.54 -7.01 -6.64
CA GLN A 7 -1.24 -6.94 -5.98
C GLN A 7 -0.29 -6.11 -6.83
N HIS A 8 0.34 -5.11 -6.21
CA HIS A 8 1.47 -4.38 -6.78
C HIS A 8 2.77 -4.97 -6.24
N GLY A 9 3.73 -5.26 -7.12
CA GLY A 9 4.97 -5.95 -6.76
C GLY A 9 4.73 -7.41 -6.32
N THR A 10 5.77 -8.02 -5.76
CA THR A 10 5.70 -9.37 -5.20
C THR A 10 6.35 -9.41 -3.82
N LEU A 11 5.93 -10.34 -2.96
CA LEU A 11 6.62 -10.57 -1.69
C LEU A 11 8.08 -10.96 -1.92
N GLY A 12 8.39 -11.70 -2.99
CA GLY A 12 9.76 -12.08 -3.33
C GLY A 12 10.67 -10.90 -3.63
N THR A 13 10.18 -9.89 -4.37
CA THR A 13 10.95 -8.66 -4.64
C THR A 13 11.13 -7.82 -3.37
N LEU A 14 10.09 -7.73 -2.54
CA LEU A 14 10.16 -7.03 -1.27
C LEU A 14 11.20 -7.66 -0.33
N MET A 15 11.18 -9.00 -0.19
CA MET A 15 12.15 -9.76 0.61
C MET A 15 13.58 -9.66 0.07
N ALA A 16 13.76 -9.43 -1.23
CA ALA A 16 15.06 -9.21 -1.85
C ALA A 16 15.59 -7.77 -1.65
N GLY A 17 14.85 -6.89 -0.96
CA GLY A 17 15.28 -5.51 -0.68
C GLY A 17 15.02 -4.53 -1.83
N LEU A 18 14.16 -4.87 -2.78
CA LEU A 18 13.72 -3.94 -3.84
C LEU A 18 12.64 -3.01 -3.26
N LEU A 19 13.08 -2.00 -2.50
CA LEU A 19 12.20 -1.14 -1.70
C LEU A 19 11.85 0.20 -2.38
N GLU A 20 12.31 0.44 -3.61
CA GLU A 20 11.95 1.64 -4.36
C GLU A 20 10.47 1.57 -4.77
N GLY A 21 9.69 2.61 -4.44
CA GLY A 21 8.27 2.63 -4.76
C GLY A 21 7.99 2.91 -6.23
N THR A 22 7.13 2.09 -6.83
CA THR A 22 6.81 2.13 -8.26
C THR A 22 5.33 2.36 -8.57
N ALA A 23 4.46 2.36 -7.56
CA ALA A 23 3.08 2.82 -7.66
C ALA A 23 2.77 3.82 -6.55
N THR A 24 1.90 4.78 -6.84
CA THR A 24 1.36 5.76 -5.89
C THR A 24 0.16 5.21 -5.14
N ILE A 25 -0.13 5.74 -3.96
CA ILE A 25 -1.34 5.42 -3.20
C ILE A 25 -2.61 5.66 -4.02
N ASN A 26 -2.68 6.75 -4.78
CA ASN A 26 -3.84 7.06 -5.63
C ASN A 26 -4.09 5.98 -6.68
N GLU A 27 -3.05 5.50 -7.36
CA GLU A 27 -3.17 4.39 -8.33
C GLU A 27 -3.71 3.11 -7.65
N LEU A 28 -3.29 2.83 -6.42
CA LEU A 28 -3.77 1.63 -5.69
C LEU A 28 -5.23 1.74 -5.29
N LEU A 29 -5.70 2.92 -4.90
CA LEU A 29 -7.10 3.17 -4.54
C LEU A 29 -8.06 2.99 -5.73
N GLU A 30 -7.56 3.01 -6.97
CA GLU A 30 -8.37 2.63 -8.14
C GLU A 30 -8.68 1.13 -8.18
N HIS A 31 -7.93 0.30 -7.45
CA HIS A 31 -8.05 -1.16 -7.46
C HIS A 31 -8.82 -1.73 -6.28
N GLY A 32 -9.09 -0.96 -5.22
CA GLY A 32 -9.81 -1.46 -4.06
C GLY A 32 -9.99 -0.44 -2.93
N ASN A 33 -10.72 -0.87 -1.90
CA ASN A 33 -11.06 -0.05 -0.73
C ASN A 33 -10.51 -0.63 0.59
N LEU A 34 -9.99 -1.86 0.57
CA LEU A 34 -9.45 -2.58 1.72
C LEU A 34 -8.15 -3.30 1.34
N GLY A 35 -7.12 -3.20 2.18
CA GLY A 35 -5.83 -3.81 1.88
C GLY A 35 -4.68 -3.33 2.77
N ILE A 36 -3.47 -3.75 2.41
CA ILE A 36 -2.22 -3.37 3.08
C ILE A 36 -1.10 -3.10 2.06
N ALA A 37 -0.13 -2.28 2.45
CA ALA A 37 1.08 -1.97 1.68
C ALA A 37 2.20 -1.50 2.63
N THR A 38 3.37 -1.16 2.07
CA THR A 38 4.43 -0.43 2.78
C THR A 38 4.91 0.72 1.89
N LEU A 39 5.46 1.79 2.46
CA LEU A 39 6.00 2.89 1.66
C LEU A 39 7.42 2.55 1.13
N THR A 40 7.90 3.41 0.24
CA THR A 40 9.29 3.37 -0.26
C THR A 40 10.27 3.26 0.90
N GLY A 41 11.27 2.38 0.76
CA GLY A 41 12.26 2.13 1.81
C GLY A 41 11.76 1.24 2.95
N SER A 42 10.59 0.59 2.79
CA SER A 42 9.91 -0.14 3.87
C SER A 42 9.56 0.75 5.06
N ASP A 43 9.26 2.02 4.80
CA ASP A 43 8.86 3.00 5.81
C ASP A 43 7.43 2.69 6.29
N GLY A 44 7.35 1.91 7.36
CA GLY A 44 6.10 1.57 8.03
C GLY A 44 5.11 0.80 7.18
N GLU A 45 3.89 0.69 7.70
CA GLU A 45 2.77 0.00 7.08
C GLU A 45 1.76 1.00 6.56
N VAL A 46 1.16 0.68 5.42
CA VAL A 46 0.02 1.38 4.85
C VAL A 46 -1.21 0.48 4.97
N ILE A 47 -2.28 1.05 5.50
CA ILE A 47 -3.57 0.38 5.69
C ILE A 47 -4.58 1.08 4.79
N PHE A 48 -5.18 0.35 3.86
CA PHE A 48 -6.33 0.83 3.10
C PHE A 48 -7.60 0.43 3.83
N LEU A 49 -8.45 1.41 4.14
CA LEU A 49 -9.72 1.22 4.84
C LEU A 49 -10.74 2.23 4.35
N ASP A 50 -11.91 1.73 3.92
CA ASP A 50 -13.03 2.53 3.41
C ASP A 50 -12.62 3.54 2.32
N GLY A 51 -11.73 3.12 1.41
CA GLY A 51 -11.27 3.95 0.28
C GLY A 51 -10.29 5.06 0.66
N LYS A 52 -9.74 5.01 1.88
CA LYS A 52 -8.67 5.90 2.35
C LYS A 52 -7.42 5.08 2.67
N ALA A 53 -6.26 5.73 2.61
CA ALA A 53 -4.98 5.12 2.97
C ALA A 53 -4.40 5.80 4.21
N TYR A 54 -3.96 4.99 5.17
CA TYR A 54 -3.35 5.45 6.41
C TYR A 54 -1.95 4.88 6.55
N HIS A 55 -1.01 5.67 7.04
CA HIS A 55 0.35 5.22 7.33
C HIS A 55 0.55 5.10 8.83
N ALA A 56 1.13 3.97 9.24
CA ALA A 56 1.53 3.67 10.60
C ALA A 56 3.04 3.36 10.62
N ASN A 57 3.82 4.09 11.40
CA ASN A 57 5.28 3.94 11.44
C ASN A 57 5.85 3.60 12.83
N GLU A 58 7.16 3.37 12.87
CA GLU A 58 7.91 3.05 14.10
C GLU A 58 7.93 4.18 15.14
N HIS A 59 7.61 5.41 14.73
CA HIS A 59 7.50 6.57 15.61
C HIS A 59 6.12 6.69 16.28
N LYS A 60 5.23 5.70 16.09
CA LYS A 60 3.85 5.70 16.59
C LYS A 60 3.00 6.81 15.98
N GLU A 61 3.38 7.28 14.80
CA GLU A 61 2.58 8.20 14.02
C GLU A 61 1.55 7.40 13.24
N PHE A 62 0.33 7.93 13.18
CA PHE A 62 -0.77 7.39 12.40
C PHE A 62 -1.44 8.53 11.65
N ILE A 63 -1.23 8.60 10.34
CA ILE A 63 -1.67 9.72 9.50
C ILE A 63 -2.42 9.23 8.27
N GLU A 64 -3.40 10.02 7.81
CA GLU A 64 -4.01 9.81 6.49
C GLU A 64 -3.05 10.31 5.40
N LEU A 65 -2.80 9.48 4.39
CA LEU A 65 -1.91 9.76 3.27
C LEU A 65 -2.57 10.66 2.23
N LYS A 66 -1.77 11.41 1.47
CA LYS A 66 -2.27 12.38 0.48
C LYS A 66 -2.50 11.76 -0.90
N GLY A 67 -1.88 10.62 -1.18
CA GLY A 67 -2.04 9.88 -2.42
C GLY A 67 -0.80 9.82 -3.32
N ASP A 68 0.16 10.72 -3.12
CA ASP A 68 1.39 10.82 -3.94
C ASP A 68 2.51 9.90 -3.44
N GLU A 69 2.38 9.41 -2.20
CA GLU A 69 3.35 8.51 -1.59
C GLU A 69 3.45 7.22 -2.40
N LYS A 70 4.68 6.70 -2.55
CA LYS A 70 4.94 5.53 -3.39
C LYS A 70 5.20 4.29 -2.58
N VAL A 71 4.71 3.16 -3.07
CA VAL A 71 4.86 1.83 -2.48
C VAL A 71 5.68 0.91 -3.40
N PRO A 72 6.56 0.05 -2.86
CA PRO A 72 7.17 -1.07 -3.60
C PRO A 72 6.27 -2.32 -3.62
N TYR A 73 5.33 -2.43 -2.67
CA TYR A 73 4.43 -3.55 -2.54
C TYR A 73 3.07 -3.12 -1.99
N ALA A 74 2.00 -3.67 -2.54
CA ALA A 74 0.64 -3.53 -2.04
C ALA A 74 -0.22 -4.73 -2.37
N SER A 75 -1.23 -4.99 -1.54
CA SER A 75 -2.28 -5.97 -1.76
C SER A 75 -3.62 -5.36 -1.38
N ILE A 76 -4.51 -5.15 -2.34
CA ILE A 76 -5.77 -4.43 -2.18
C ILE A 76 -6.90 -5.13 -2.93
N THR A 77 -8.11 -5.06 -2.39
CA THR A 77 -9.32 -5.61 -3.00
C THR A 77 -10.50 -4.66 -2.78
N ASN A 78 -11.52 -4.79 -3.62
CA ASN A 78 -12.85 -4.30 -3.27
C ASN A 78 -13.54 -5.28 -2.33
N PHE A 79 -14.03 -4.78 -1.20
CA PHE A 79 -14.80 -5.50 -0.19
C PHE A 79 -16.07 -4.74 0.20
#